data_AF-I0QXQ0-F1
#
_entry.id   AF-I0QXQ0-F1
#
_cell.length_a   1.000
_cell.length_b   1.000
_cell.length_c   1.000
_cell.angle_alpha   90.00
_cell.angle_beta   90.00
_cell.angle_gamma   90.00
#
_symmetry.space_group_name_H-M   'P 1'
#
loop_
_entity.id
_entity.type
_entity.pdbx_description
1 polymer ?
#
loop_
_entity_poly.entity_id
_entity_poly.type
_entity_poly.pdbx_seq_one_letter_code
_entity_poly.pdbx_strand_id
1 'polypeptide(L)' 'MQTVKLNNGIEMPLLGFGVFQMTDAAECERAVINAIDTG' A
#
# COMPACT_ATOMS: atom_id res chain seq x y z
N MET A 1 5.65 -10.55 5.69
CA MET A 1 5.56 -9.09 5.83
C MET A 1 6.27 -8.66 7.10
N GLN A 2 7.09 -7.61 7.04
CA GLN A 2 7.68 -7.00 8.24
C GLN A 2 6.83 -5.80 8.69
N THR A 3 6.59 -5.70 9.99
CA THR A 3 5.74 -4.66 10.60
C THR A 3 6.50 -3.92 11.69
N VAL A 4 6.07 -2.69 11.95
CA VAL A 4 6.53 -1.87 13.10
C VAL A 4 5.35 -1.54 13.99
N LYS A 5 5.57 -1.60 15.31
CA LYS A 5 4.56 -1.22 16.30
C LYS A 5 4.58 0.29 16.51
N LEU A 6 3.46 0.94 16.22
CA LEU A 6 3.25 2.36 16.46
C LEU A 6 3.09 2.67 17.95
N ASN A 7 3.19 3.95 18.32
CA ASN A 7 3.08 4.41 19.71
C ASN A 7 1.72 4.12 20.37
N ASN A 8 0.68 3.89 19.57
CA ASN A 8 -0.66 3.48 20.00
C ASN A 8 -0.85 1.94 20.00
N GLY A 9 0.22 1.18 19.75
CA GLY A 9 0.24 -0.27 19.80
C GLY A 9 -0.20 -0.99 18.52
N ILE A 10 -0.60 -0.26 17.48
CA ILE A 10 -1.00 -0.82 16.19
C ILE A 10 0.24 -1.27 15.40
N GLU A 11 0.14 -2.43 14.72
CA GLU A 11 1.18 -2.89 13.82
C GLU A 11 0.95 -2.34 12.42
N MET A 12 1.95 -1.63 11.88
CA MET A 12 1.92 -1.05 10.54
C MET A 12 2.95 -1.77 9.65
N PRO A 13 2.61 -2.13 8.40
CA PRO A 13 3.58 -2.64 7.44
C PRO A 13 4.72 -1.65 7.20
N LEU A 14 5.96 -2.15 7.17
CA LEU A 14 7.13 -1.32 6.87
C LEU A 14 7.20 -0.88 5.40
N LEU A 15 6.58 -1.67 4.51
CA LEU A 15 6.48 -1.39 3.08
C LEU A 15 5.03 -1.07 2.74
N GLY A 16 4.80 -0.02 1.96
CA GLY A 16 3.50 0.39 1.48
C GLY A 16 3.58 0.91 0.05
N PHE A 17 2.46 0.83 -0.67
CA PHE A 17 2.32 1.32 -2.04
C PHE A 17 1.45 2.58 -2.06
N GLY A 18 1.94 3.66 -2.67
CA GLY A 18 1.25 4.95 -2.75
C GLY A 18 0.83 5.30 -4.18
N VAL A 19 -0.36 5.89 -4.34
CA VAL A 19 -1.01 6.18 -5.64
C VAL A 19 -1.24 7.67 -5.91
N PHE A 20 -0.42 8.54 -5.34
CA PHE A 20 -0.63 10.00 -5.38
C PHE A 20 -0.65 10.54 -6.83
N GLN A 21 -1.61 11.43 -7.13
CA GLN A 21 -1.77 12.13 -8.41
C GLN A 21 -1.93 11.25 -9.66
N MET A 22 -2.43 10.01 -9.51
CA MET A 22 -2.88 9.23 -10.67
C MET A 22 -4.13 9.88 -11.28
N THR A 23 -4.03 10.27 -12.55
CA THR A 23 -5.11 10.94 -13.28
C THR A 23 -6.12 9.95 -13.86
N ASP A 24 -5.69 8.73 -14.16
CA ASP A 24 -6.54 7.64 -14.63
C ASP A 24 -6.93 6.70 -13.48
N ALA A 25 -8.23 6.58 -13.25
CA ALA A 25 -8.78 5.70 -12.22
C ALA A 25 -8.58 4.22 -12.53
N ALA A 26 -8.64 3.82 -13.81
CA ALA A 26 -8.47 2.42 -14.20
C ALA A 26 -7.02 1.96 -14.03
N GLU A 27 -6.06 2.85 -14.31
CA GLU A 27 -4.65 2.61 -14.01
C GLU A 27 -4.40 2.50 -12.50
N CYS A 28 -5.02 3.38 -11.70
CA CYS A 28 -4.91 3.34 -10.24
C CYS A 28 -5.43 2.02 -9.66
N GLU A 29 -6.61 1.57 -10.09
CA GLU A 29 -7.18 0.28 -9.67
C GLU A 29 -6.24 -0.88 -10.00
N ARG A 30 -5.76 -0.97 -11.24
CA ARG A 30 -4.84 -2.02 -11.66
C ARG A 30 -3.51 -1.96 -10.89
N ALA A 31 -2.99 -0.76 -10.63
CA ALA A 31 -1.74 -0.58 -9.89
C ALA A 31 -1.87 -1.09 -8.44
N VAL A 32 -3.00 -0.82 -7.78
CA VAL A 32 -3.27 -1.31 -6.41
C VAL A 32 -3.45 -2.83 -6.40
N ILE A 33 -4.19 -3.40 -7.35
CA ILE A 33 -4.36 -4.86 -7.46
C ILE A 33 -3.00 -5.54 -7.64
N ASN A 34 -2.18 -5.04 -8.56
CA ASN A 34 -0.84 -5.58 -8.79
C ASN A 34 0.06 -5.47 -7.54
N ALA A 35 -0.04 -4.37 -6.79
CA ALA A 35 0.74 -4.18 -5.57
C ALA A 35 0.36 -5.21 -4.49
N ILE A 36 -0.94 -5.57 -4.39
CA ILE A 36 -1.43 -6.60 -3.48
C ILE A 36 -1.00 -7.99 -3.95
N ASP A 37 -1.14 -8.30 -5.23
CA ASP A 37 -0.78 -9.62 -5.80
C ASP A 37 0.73 -9.91 -5.72
N THR A 38 1.55 -8.86 -5.64
CA THR A 38 3.00 -8.98 -5.55
C THR A 38 3.48 -9.30 -4.12
N GLY A 39 2.65 -9.18 -3.08
CA GLY A 39 3.10 -9.42 -1.70
C GLY A 39 2.03 -9.42 -0.62
#